data_AF-A0A6I3X3X9-F1
#
_entry.id   AF-A0A6I3X3X9-F1
#
_cell.length_a   1.000
_cell.length_b   1.000
_cell.length_c   1.000
_cell.angle_alpha   90.00
_cell.angle_beta   90.00
_cell.angle_gamma   90.00
#
_symmetry.space_group_name_H-M   'P 1'
#
loop_
_entity.id
_entity.type
_entity.pdbx_description
1 polymer ?
#
loop_
_entity_poly.entity_id
_entity_poly.type
_entity_poly.pdbx_seq_one_letter_code
_entity_poly.pdbx_strand_id
1 'polypeptide(L)'
;MSIPGYTPPYNNLSLLSDVGGTARIAVNGFNVASGSRLWDITSYDAGFPAEFMNWESPSFDFDVRDGYRITSMTLTGTITGVLKVGVPPARGTPGEANNAYSMNWGFVQGGQSVSMEQHAVKDLNGDRQLQLNANLPLEGAFTMNINSEASLSALSGVSYWYDGDDAEGFVYYKSYASLNWHDAVLTVQVSPVPEPSTWGMLLAGVGLLGIAARRRFLSTGSQVAAPVGACRTL
;
A
#
# COMPACT_ATOMS: atom_id res chain seq x y z
N MET A 1 -4.79 28.40 16.16
CA MET A 1 -6.01 28.98 15.54
C MET A 1 -6.84 27.81 15.04
N SER A 2 -7.82 27.36 15.83
CA SER A 2 -8.72 26.26 15.45
C SER A 2 -9.98 26.86 14.84
N ILE A 3 -10.38 26.37 13.67
CA ILE A 3 -11.66 26.74 13.05
C ILE A 3 -12.75 25.88 13.71
N PRO A 4 -13.75 26.48 14.40
CA PRO A 4 -14.86 25.71 14.97
C PRO A 4 -15.65 25.04 13.84
N GLY A 5 -15.80 23.72 13.89
CA GLY A 5 -16.58 22.95 12.91
C GLY A 5 -15.78 22.14 11.88
N TYR A 6 -14.44 22.27 11.85
CA TYR A 6 -13.58 21.38 11.07
C TYR A 6 -13.10 20.22 11.96
N THR A 7 -13.86 19.14 12.00
CA THR A 7 -13.31 17.83 12.36
C THR A 7 -12.65 17.28 11.10
N PRO A 8 -11.31 17.19 11.02
CA PRO A 8 -10.68 16.48 9.90
C PRO A 8 -11.30 15.09 9.83
N PRO A 9 -11.63 14.56 8.64
CA PRO A 9 -12.15 13.21 8.54
C PRO A 9 -11.05 12.29 9.07
N TYR A 10 -11.26 11.77 10.28
CA TYR A 10 -10.39 10.76 10.83
C TYR A 10 -10.42 9.61 9.82
N ASN A 11 -9.26 9.24 9.27
CA ASN A 11 -9.08 7.99 8.55
C ASN A 11 -9.68 6.90 9.44
N ASN A 12 -10.84 6.40 9.06
CA ASN A 12 -11.62 5.52 9.93
C ASN A 12 -11.10 4.10 9.68
N LEU A 13 -10.08 3.76 10.47
CA LEU A 13 -9.51 2.42 10.48
C LEU A 13 -10.45 1.49 11.22
N SER A 14 -10.87 0.41 10.56
CA SER A 14 -11.64 -0.64 11.21
C SER A 14 -10.96 -1.98 11.03
N LEU A 15 -10.70 -2.68 12.13
CA LEU A 15 -10.18 -4.04 12.10
C LEU A 15 -11.24 -4.98 11.49
N LEU A 16 -10.88 -5.65 10.40
CA LEU A 16 -11.74 -6.63 9.72
C LEU A 16 -11.51 -8.05 10.24
N SER A 17 -10.26 -8.41 10.47
CA SER A 17 -9.88 -9.72 11.02
C SER A 17 -8.47 -9.68 11.60
N ASP A 18 -8.21 -10.51 12.60
CA ASP A 18 -6.88 -10.79 13.14
C ASP A 18 -6.78 -12.28 13.46
N VAL A 19 -6.19 -13.06 12.55
CA VAL A 19 -6.11 -14.53 12.66
C VAL A 19 -4.78 -15.01 12.09
N GLY A 20 -4.11 -15.90 12.83
CA GLY A 20 -2.93 -16.63 12.32
C GLY A 20 -1.72 -15.75 11.98
N GLY A 21 -1.57 -14.59 12.64
CA GLY A 21 -0.52 -13.62 12.33
C GLY A 21 -0.86 -12.70 11.15
N THR A 22 -2.07 -12.76 10.61
CA THR A 22 -2.55 -11.83 9.59
C THR A 22 -3.60 -10.89 10.19
N ALA A 23 -3.30 -9.60 10.21
CA ALA A 23 -4.28 -8.55 10.49
C ALA A 23 -4.79 -7.93 9.18
N ARG A 24 -6.10 -7.73 9.06
CA ARG A 24 -6.74 -7.02 7.95
C ARG A 24 -7.49 -5.83 8.50
N ILE A 25 -7.19 -4.65 7.97
CA ILE A 25 -7.69 -3.37 8.45
C ILE A 25 -8.31 -2.67 7.25
N ALA A 26 -9.60 -2.33 7.31
CA ALA A 26 -10.18 -1.45 6.31
C ALA A 26 -9.67 -0.04 6.56
N VAL A 27 -9.17 0.59 5.51
CA VAL A 27 -8.70 1.98 5.55
C VAL A 27 -9.79 2.85 4.93
N ASN A 28 -10.83 3.13 5.71
CA ASN A 28 -11.92 3.96 5.22
C ASN A 28 -11.50 5.43 5.27
N GLY A 29 -11.82 6.18 4.22
CA GLY A 29 -11.60 7.62 4.21
C GLY A 29 -10.29 8.07 3.57
N PHE A 30 -9.72 7.31 2.64
CA PHE A 30 -8.67 7.79 1.72
C PHE A 30 -9.05 9.00 0.82
N ASN A 31 -10.15 9.69 1.13
CA ASN A 31 -10.62 10.90 0.48
C ASN A 31 -10.64 12.02 1.53
N VAL A 32 -9.54 12.78 1.68
CA VAL A 32 -9.34 13.75 2.78
C VAL A 32 -9.09 15.18 2.27
N ALA A 33 -9.95 15.68 1.39
CA ALA A 33 -10.02 17.14 1.17
C ALA A 33 -11.42 17.73 1.27
N SER A 34 -12.49 16.96 1.08
CA SER A 34 -13.84 17.53 0.93
C SER A 34 -14.98 16.76 1.61
N GLY A 35 -14.70 15.63 2.25
CA GLY A 35 -15.77 14.74 2.74
C GLY A 35 -16.61 14.09 1.63
N SER A 36 -16.26 14.33 0.35
CA SER A 36 -16.83 13.62 -0.79
C SER A 36 -15.98 12.39 -1.06
N ARG A 37 -16.62 11.21 -1.12
CA ARG A 37 -16.00 9.96 -1.58
C ARG A 37 -15.70 9.96 -3.08
N LEU A 38 -15.90 11.08 -3.75
CA LEU A 38 -15.91 11.23 -5.19
C LEU A 38 -15.20 12.55 -5.49
N TRP A 39 -14.18 12.49 -6.34
CA TRP A 39 -13.71 13.66 -7.06
C TRP A 39 -14.43 13.67 -8.39
N ASP A 40 -15.19 14.71 -8.66
CA ASP A 40 -15.87 14.86 -9.93
C ASP A 40 -15.87 16.30 -10.42
N ILE A 41 -15.93 16.43 -11.74
CA ILE A 41 -15.99 17.72 -12.39
C ILE A 41 -16.86 17.63 -13.62
N THR A 42 -17.70 18.64 -13.81
CA THR A 42 -18.53 18.83 -15.00
C THR A 42 -18.16 20.16 -15.61
N SER A 43 -17.80 20.17 -16.88
CA SER A 43 -17.64 21.43 -17.60
C SER A 43 -18.97 21.90 -18.17
N TYR A 44 -19.13 23.22 -18.18
CA TYR A 44 -20.26 23.94 -18.76
C TYR A 44 -19.82 24.91 -19.87
N ASP A 45 -18.51 24.95 -20.19
CA ASP A 45 -17.90 25.84 -21.18
C ASP A 45 -16.93 25.05 -22.08
N ALA A 46 -16.80 25.46 -23.33
CA ALA A 46 -15.86 24.90 -24.30
C ALA A 46 -14.59 25.74 -24.47
N GLY A 47 -14.53 26.93 -23.84
CA GLY A 47 -13.35 27.80 -23.88
C GLY A 47 -12.30 27.50 -22.81
N PHE A 48 -12.73 26.95 -21.66
CA PHE A 48 -11.85 26.65 -20.53
C PHE A 48 -12.19 25.29 -19.93
N PRO A 49 -11.20 24.41 -19.72
CA PRO A 49 -11.44 23.15 -19.04
C PRO A 49 -11.81 23.44 -17.58
N ALA A 50 -12.79 22.69 -17.09
CA ALA A 50 -13.01 22.56 -15.67
C ALA A 50 -11.96 21.57 -15.15
N GLU A 51 -11.08 22.04 -14.27
CA GLU A 51 -9.96 21.27 -13.74
C GLU A 51 -10.09 21.07 -12.23
N PHE A 52 -9.65 19.90 -11.76
CA PHE A 52 -9.53 19.57 -10.36
C PHE A 52 -8.19 18.86 -10.13
N MET A 53 -7.47 19.27 -9.09
CA MET A 53 -6.24 18.62 -8.66
C MET A 53 -6.24 18.51 -7.15
N ASN A 54 -5.92 17.32 -6.65
CA ASN A 54 -5.82 17.06 -5.21
C ASN A 54 -4.56 16.27 -4.91
N TRP A 55 -3.85 16.69 -3.87
CA TRP A 55 -2.70 15.99 -3.32
C TRP A 55 -3.01 15.61 -1.88
N GLU A 56 -2.80 14.34 -1.54
CA GLU A 56 -3.00 13.81 -0.19
C GLU A 56 -1.73 13.09 0.28
N SER A 57 -1.39 13.29 1.55
CA SER A 57 -0.24 12.62 2.18
C SER A 57 -0.58 12.06 3.57
N PRO A 58 -1.55 11.12 3.72
CA PRO A 58 -1.84 10.53 5.01
C PRO A 58 -0.65 9.73 5.57
N SER A 59 -0.45 9.89 6.88
CA SER A 59 0.55 9.17 7.66
C SER A 59 -0.13 8.30 8.73
N PHE A 60 0.41 7.12 8.95
CA PHE A 60 -0.06 6.15 9.94
C PHE A 60 1.11 5.69 10.80
N ASP A 61 0.98 5.88 12.11
CA ASP A 61 1.98 5.42 13.06
C ASP A 61 1.67 4.00 13.53
N PHE A 62 2.70 3.17 13.56
CA PHE A 62 2.65 1.78 14.01
C PHE A 62 3.62 1.59 15.15
N ASP A 63 3.23 0.74 16.10
CA ASP A 63 4.09 0.27 17.18
C ASP A 63 3.97 -1.25 17.27
N VAL A 64 5.01 -1.96 16.84
CA VAL A 64 5.06 -3.42 16.86
C VAL A 64 5.57 -3.87 18.22
N ARG A 65 4.76 -4.67 18.92
CA ARG A 65 5.12 -5.21 20.23
C ARG A 65 6.43 -6.00 20.18
N ASP A 66 7.25 -5.85 21.22
CA ASP A 66 8.45 -6.64 21.45
C ASP A 66 8.21 -8.15 21.26
N GLY A 67 9.19 -8.81 20.64
CA GLY A 67 9.12 -10.22 20.27
C GLY A 67 8.30 -10.51 19.02
N TYR A 68 7.81 -9.49 18.31
CA TYR A 68 7.15 -9.61 17.01
C TYR A 68 7.79 -8.69 15.97
N ARG A 69 7.59 -9.06 14.71
CA ARG A 69 7.93 -8.23 13.55
C ARG A 69 6.83 -8.33 12.51
N ILE A 70 6.61 -7.25 11.79
CA ILE A 70 5.87 -7.28 10.54
C ILE A 70 6.81 -7.83 9.46
N THR A 71 6.35 -8.81 8.68
CA THR A 71 7.12 -9.43 7.60
C THR A 71 6.71 -8.91 6.22
N SER A 72 5.44 -8.56 6.07
CA SER A 72 4.93 -7.87 4.90
C SER A 72 3.70 -7.04 5.19
N MET A 73 3.48 -6.04 4.36
CA MET A 73 2.26 -5.25 4.30
C MET A 73 1.77 -5.21 2.86
N THR A 74 0.47 -5.32 2.68
CA THR A 74 -0.18 -5.18 1.38
C THR A 74 -1.36 -4.24 1.51
N LEU A 75 -1.36 -3.14 0.77
CA LEU A 75 -2.51 -2.25 0.65
C LEU A 75 -3.22 -2.53 -0.67
N THR A 76 -4.48 -2.96 -0.60
CA THR A 76 -5.34 -3.15 -1.76
C THR A 76 -6.47 -2.14 -1.78
N GLY A 77 -7.01 -1.82 -2.96
CA GLY A 77 -8.29 -1.14 -3.09
C GLY A 77 -8.71 -1.01 -4.56
N THR A 78 -9.86 -0.40 -4.80
CA THR A 78 -10.41 -0.23 -6.15
C THR A 78 -10.54 1.24 -6.48
N ILE A 79 -10.01 1.65 -7.63
CA ILE A 79 -10.27 2.96 -8.20
C ILE A 79 -11.31 2.80 -9.29
N THR A 80 -12.39 3.57 -9.21
CA THR A 80 -13.38 3.71 -10.26
C THR A 80 -13.22 5.08 -10.91
N GLY A 81 -13.09 5.12 -12.22
CA GLY A 81 -13.12 6.33 -13.01
C GLY A 81 -14.34 6.38 -13.92
N VAL A 82 -14.86 7.57 -14.19
CA VAL A 82 -15.90 7.78 -15.21
C VAL A 82 -15.47 8.92 -16.10
N LEU A 83 -15.49 8.67 -17.40
CA LEU A 83 -15.24 9.68 -18.43
C LEU A 83 -16.43 9.75 -19.37
N LYS A 84 -17.03 10.94 -19.48
CA LYS A 84 -18.09 11.22 -20.45
C LYS A 84 -17.70 12.47 -21.22
N VAL A 85 -17.50 12.30 -22.53
CA VAL A 85 -17.24 13.40 -23.44
C VAL A 85 -18.55 13.95 -23.96
N GLY A 86 -18.72 15.27 -23.90
CA GLY A 86 -19.84 15.95 -24.54
C GLY A 86 -19.68 15.97 -26.05
N VAL A 87 -20.53 15.22 -26.77
CA VAL A 87 -20.47 15.10 -28.23
C VAL A 87 -21.66 15.81 -28.88
N PRO A 88 -21.43 16.85 -29.70
CA PRO A 88 -22.49 17.50 -30.47
C PRO A 88 -23.03 16.60 -31.60
N PRO A 89 -24.34 16.68 -31.96
CA PRO A 89 -24.98 15.81 -32.96
C PRO A 89 -24.58 16.10 -34.42
N ALA A 90 -24.17 17.34 -34.75
CA ALA A 90 -23.60 17.71 -36.06
C ALA A 90 -22.89 19.07 -35.99
N ARG A 91 -21.85 19.26 -36.83
CA ARG A 91 -21.12 20.54 -37.02
C ARG A 91 -20.64 21.22 -35.72
N GLY A 92 -20.08 20.44 -34.80
CA GLY A 92 -19.50 20.94 -33.57
C GLY A 92 -18.16 20.28 -33.23
N THR A 93 -17.47 20.87 -32.27
CA THR A 93 -16.24 20.32 -31.70
C THR A 93 -16.60 19.45 -30.50
N PRO A 94 -16.23 18.16 -30.48
CA PRO A 94 -16.36 17.32 -29.29
C PRO A 94 -15.60 17.93 -28.10
N GLY A 95 -16.09 17.68 -26.90
CA GLY A 95 -15.38 18.03 -25.68
C GLY A 95 -14.21 17.08 -25.39
N GLU A 96 -13.67 17.21 -24.18
CA GLU A 96 -12.64 16.34 -23.64
C GLU A 96 -12.99 15.95 -22.20
N ALA A 97 -12.55 14.76 -21.76
CA ALA A 97 -12.69 14.32 -20.39
C ALA A 97 -11.53 13.38 -20.06
N ASN A 98 -10.72 13.79 -19.09
CA ASN A 98 -9.51 13.09 -18.67
C ASN A 98 -9.51 12.94 -17.15
N ASN A 99 -8.94 11.85 -16.67
CA ASN A 99 -8.64 11.68 -15.25
C ASN A 99 -7.28 11.01 -15.09
N ALA A 100 -6.60 11.29 -13.98
CA ALA A 100 -5.40 10.59 -13.61
C ALA A 100 -5.33 10.45 -12.09
N TYR A 101 -4.77 9.34 -11.66
CA TYR A 101 -4.50 9.08 -10.27
C TYR A 101 -3.12 8.47 -10.14
N SER A 102 -2.34 8.93 -9.17
CA SER A 102 -1.11 8.27 -8.78
C SER A 102 -1.05 8.09 -7.27
N MET A 103 -0.40 7.01 -6.84
CA MET A 103 -0.14 6.73 -5.43
C MET A 103 1.23 6.11 -5.29
N ASN A 104 2.00 6.61 -4.34
CA ASN A 104 3.15 5.92 -3.79
C ASN A 104 2.96 5.75 -2.28
N TRP A 105 3.72 4.84 -1.70
CA TRP A 105 3.76 4.67 -0.27
C TRP A 105 5.18 4.38 0.18
N GLY A 106 5.46 4.65 1.45
CA GLY A 106 6.79 4.44 2.02
C GLY A 106 6.74 4.35 3.53
N PHE A 107 7.85 3.96 4.12
CA PHE A 107 8.00 3.71 5.54
C PHE A 107 9.15 4.52 6.10
N VAL A 108 8.99 5.04 7.32
CA VAL A 108 10.03 5.74 8.06
C VAL A 108 10.26 5.02 9.37
N GLN A 109 11.48 4.53 9.60
CA GLN A 109 11.87 3.82 10.81
C GLN A 109 13.30 4.23 11.19
N GLY A 110 13.54 4.62 12.44
CA GLY A 110 14.87 5.03 12.90
C GLY A 110 15.47 6.21 12.10
N GLY A 111 14.64 7.08 11.53
CA GLY A 111 15.06 8.18 10.67
C GLY A 111 15.45 7.78 9.24
N GLN A 112 15.34 6.51 8.87
CA GLN A 112 15.52 6.02 7.50
C GLN A 112 14.17 5.93 6.79
N SER A 113 14.11 6.44 5.56
CA SER A 113 12.92 6.37 4.72
C SER A 113 13.10 5.36 3.60
N VAL A 114 12.13 4.48 3.41
CA VAL A 114 12.08 3.53 2.31
C VAL A 114 10.84 3.81 1.48
N SER A 115 11.02 4.28 0.25
CA SER A 115 9.94 4.46 -0.72
C SER A 115 9.68 3.15 -1.45
N MET A 116 8.41 2.82 -1.65
CA MET A 116 8.00 1.66 -2.44
C MET A 116 7.66 2.08 -3.87
N GLU A 117 7.21 1.12 -4.67
CA GLU A 117 6.72 1.34 -6.03
C GLU A 117 5.55 2.34 -6.07
N GLN A 118 5.56 3.20 -7.09
CA GLN A 118 4.47 4.11 -7.41
C GLN A 118 3.53 3.43 -8.42
N HIS A 119 2.24 3.54 -8.18
CA HIS A 119 1.20 3.16 -9.13
C HIS A 119 0.56 4.41 -9.72
N ALA A 120 0.32 4.38 -11.03
CA ALA A 120 -0.39 5.45 -11.72
C ALA A 120 -1.40 4.88 -12.71
N VAL A 121 -2.54 5.54 -12.82
CA VAL A 121 -3.59 5.27 -13.80
C VAL A 121 -3.97 6.58 -14.47
N LYS A 122 -4.27 6.52 -15.76
CA LYS A 122 -4.73 7.65 -16.56
C LYS A 122 -5.91 7.19 -17.42
N ASP A 123 -6.80 8.12 -17.71
CA ASP A 123 -7.97 7.96 -18.55
C ASP A 123 -8.82 6.73 -18.18
N LEU A 124 -8.98 6.53 -16.87
CA LEU A 124 -9.72 5.42 -16.31
C LEU A 124 -11.22 5.62 -16.52
N ASN A 125 -11.84 4.69 -17.23
CA ASN A 125 -13.28 4.61 -17.41
C ASN A 125 -13.77 3.20 -17.05
N GLY A 126 -14.20 3.02 -15.80
CA GLY A 126 -14.46 1.73 -15.17
C GLY A 126 -13.57 1.51 -13.93
N ASP A 127 -13.44 0.25 -13.53
CA ASP A 127 -12.75 -0.12 -12.29
C ASP A 127 -11.32 -0.61 -12.54
N ARG A 128 -10.42 -0.26 -11.63
CA ARG A 128 -9.05 -0.76 -11.59
C ARG A 128 -8.67 -1.12 -10.16
N GLN A 129 -8.32 -2.38 -9.95
CA GLN A 129 -7.74 -2.80 -8.69
C GLN A 129 -6.29 -2.29 -8.56
N LEU A 130 -5.98 -1.71 -7.42
CA LEU A 130 -4.63 -1.38 -7.00
C LEU A 130 -4.19 -2.34 -5.90
N GLN A 131 -2.92 -2.71 -5.96
CA GLN A 131 -2.26 -3.49 -4.92
C GLN A 131 -0.83 -3.01 -4.77
N LEU A 132 -0.51 -2.55 -3.58
CA LEU A 132 0.81 -2.11 -3.16
C LEU A 132 1.36 -3.14 -2.19
N ASN A 133 2.58 -3.63 -2.44
CA ASN A 133 3.22 -4.67 -1.62
C ASN A 133 4.53 -4.16 -1.04
N ALA A 134 4.73 -4.40 0.26
CA ALA A 134 5.95 -4.10 0.98
C ALA A 134 6.38 -5.35 1.71
N ASN A 135 7.51 -5.93 1.30
CA ASN A 135 8.08 -7.13 1.89
C ASN A 135 9.33 -6.74 2.71
N LEU A 136 9.10 -5.95 3.76
CA LEU A 136 10.15 -5.39 4.59
C LEU A 136 9.94 -5.82 6.04
N PRO A 137 10.99 -6.31 6.74
CA PRO A 137 10.90 -6.56 8.16
C PRO A 137 10.80 -5.22 8.91
N LEU A 138 9.70 -5.01 9.63
CA LEU A 138 9.49 -3.81 10.46
C LEU A 138 9.28 -4.22 11.92
N GLU A 139 9.98 -3.54 12.83
CA GLU A 139 10.06 -3.84 14.26
C GLU A 139 9.93 -2.54 15.07
N GLY A 140 9.35 -2.60 16.27
CA GLY A 140 9.10 -1.41 17.08
C GLY A 140 8.27 -0.33 16.35
N ALA A 141 8.58 0.93 16.62
CA ALA A 141 7.85 2.07 16.09
C ALA A 141 8.31 2.46 14.67
N PHE A 142 7.35 2.67 13.77
CA PHE A 142 7.58 3.20 12.42
C PHE A 142 6.35 3.96 11.92
N THR A 143 6.54 4.81 10.91
CA THR A 143 5.46 5.54 10.24
C THR A 143 5.32 5.05 8.80
N MET A 144 4.10 4.74 8.36
CA MET A 144 3.75 4.54 6.96
C MET A 144 3.20 5.84 6.39
N ASN A 145 3.75 6.29 5.26
CA ASN A 145 3.26 7.44 4.52
C ASN A 145 2.70 6.97 3.19
N ILE A 146 1.56 7.53 2.81
CA ILE A 146 0.95 7.28 1.50
C ILE A 146 0.80 8.64 0.86
N ASN A 147 1.37 8.82 -0.32
CA ASN A 147 1.20 10.05 -1.10
C ASN A 147 0.38 9.71 -2.31
N SER A 148 -0.71 10.43 -2.52
CA SER A 148 -1.54 10.28 -3.69
C SER A 148 -1.88 11.60 -4.34
N GLU A 149 -2.02 11.55 -5.64
CA GLU A 149 -2.40 12.67 -6.48
C GLU A 149 -3.57 12.25 -7.36
N ALA A 150 -4.61 13.06 -7.39
CA ALA A 150 -5.73 12.91 -8.32
C ALA A 150 -5.85 14.17 -9.16
N SER A 151 -5.96 14.03 -10.48
CA SER A 151 -6.25 15.13 -11.38
C SER A 151 -7.40 14.77 -12.32
N LEU A 152 -8.30 15.73 -12.53
CA LEU A 152 -9.45 15.62 -13.43
C LEU A 152 -9.45 16.84 -14.35
N SER A 153 -9.82 16.64 -15.60
CA SER A 153 -10.07 17.71 -16.54
C SER A 153 -11.27 17.36 -17.40
N ALA A 154 -12.19 18.30 -17.56
CA ALA A 154 -13.31 18.17 -18.48
C ALA A 154 -13.46 19.47 -19.29
N LEU A 155 -13.64 19.36 -20.59
CA LEU A 155 -13.92 20.48 -21.48
C LEU A 155 -15.21 20.17 -22.24
N SER A 156 -16.18 21.09 -22.25
CA SER A 156 -17.43 20.83 -22.96
C SER A 156 -17.23 20.82 -24.46
N GLY A 157 -17.98 19.99 -25.17
CA GLY A 157 -18.14 20.15 -26.61
C GLY A 157 -18.99 21.37 -26.92
N VAL A 158 -18.89 21.87 -28.15
CA VAL A 158 -19.67 23.02 -28.62
C VAL A 158 -20.18 22.78 -30.02
N SER A 159 -21.43 23.12 -30.31
CA SER A 159 -21.90 23.30 -31.69
C SER A 159 -22.37 24.72 -31.90
N TYR A 160 -22.16 25.22 -33.10
CA TYR A 160 -22.61 26.53 -33.53
C TYR A 160 -23.81 26.37 -34.44
N TRP A 161 -24.77 27.28 -34.33
CA TRP A 161 -25.84 27.42 -35.30
C TRP A 161 -25.68 28.79 -35.99
N TYR A 162 -25.92 28.79 -37.29
CA TYR A 162 -25.62 29.89 -38.18
C TYR A 162 -26.92 30.38 -38.82
N ASP A 163 -27.09 31.70 -38.92
CA ASP A 163 -28.07 32.34 -39.80
C ASP A 163 -27.31 33.18 -40.83
N GLY A 164 -27.34 32.73 -42.08
CA GLY A 164 -26.42 33.21 -43.11
C GLY A 164 -24.96 32.80 -42.84
N ASP A 165 -24.04 33.73 -43.03
CA ASP A 165 -22.59 33.52 -42.86
C ASP A 165 -22.10 33.76 -41.41
N ASP A 166 -22.97 34.30 -40.54
CA ASP A 166 -22.63 34.64 -39.16
C ASP A 166 -23.12 33.55 -38.19
N ALA A 167 -22.29 33.25 -37.18
CA ALA A 167 -22.69 32.36 -36.08
C ALA A 167 -23.65 33.12 -35.15
N GLU A 168 -24.89 32.68 -35.06
CA GLU A 168 -25.94 33.36 -34.30
C GLU A 168 -26.01 32.84 -32.85
N GLY A 169 -25.51 31.62 -32.58
CA GLY A 169 -25.29 31.16 -31.22
C GLY A 169 -24.60 29.82 -31.08
N PHE A 170 -24.47 29.36 -29.84
CA PHE A 170 -23.78 28.12 -29.50
C PHE A 170 -24.54 27.29 -28.46
N VAL A 171 -24.33 25.97 -28.50
CA VAL A 171 -24.84 25.00 -27.52
C VAL A 171 -23.66 24.21 -26.97
N TYR A 172 -23.54 24.17 -25.64
CA TYR A 172 -22.54 23.35 -24.96
C TYR A 172 -23.04 21.94 -24.69
N TYR A 173 -22.17 20.97 -24.92
CA TYR A 173 -22.35 19.56 -24.63
C TYR A 173 -21.42 19.22 -23.48
N LYS A 174 -22.00 19.01 -22.30
CA LYS A 174 -21.22 18.84 -21.06
C LYS A 174 -20.32 17.62 -21.14
N SER A 175 -19.07 17.81 -20.72
CA SER A 175 -18.16 16.71 -20.42
C SER A 175 -18.05 16.53 -18.90
N TYR A 176 -17.77 15.29 -18.49
CA TYR A 176 -17.68 14.88 -17.09
C TYR A 176 -16.50 13.94 -16.89
N ALA A 177 -15.73 14.20 -15.84
CA ALA A 177 -14.66 13.32 -15.37
C ALA A 177 -14.82 13.08 -13.87
N SER A 178 -14.63 11.84 -13.43
CA SER A 178 -14.58 11.52 -12.00
C SER A 178 -13.58 10.43 -11.69
N LEU A 179 -13.14 10.41 -10.42
CA LEU A 179 -12.37 9.35 -9.80
C LEU A 179 -12.87 9.09 -8.38
N ASN A 180 -12.83 7.82 -7.98
CA ASN A 180 -13.19 7.37 -6.65
C ASN A 180 -12.26 6.23 -6.24
N TRP A 181 -11.58 6.34 -5.10
CA TRP A 181 -10.91 5.21 -4.47
C TRP A 181 -11.73 4.70 -3.29
N HIS A 182 -12.06 3.41 -3.31
CA HIS A 182 -12.83 2.74 -2.28
C HIS A 182 -12.34 1.31 -2.00
N ASP A 183 -12.97 0.67 -1.01
CA ASP A 183 -12.68 -0.69 -0.55
C ASP A 183 -11.20 -0.94 -0.21
N ALA A 184 -10.55 0.09 0.35
CA ALA A 184 -9.16 0.01 0.73
C ALA A 184 -8.98 -0.91 1.94
N VAL A 185 -8.12 -1.92 1.81
CA VAL A 185 -7.78 -2.89 2.86
C VAL A 185 -6.27 -2.98 2.98
N LEU A 186 -5.77 -2.69 4.18
CA LEU A 186 -4.40 -2.95 4.59
C LEU A 186 -4.34 -4.35 5.22
N THR A 187 -3.53 -5.21 4.65
CA THR A 187 -3.21 -6.53 5.18
C THR A 187 -1.79 -6.50 5.74
N VAL A 188 -1.62 -6.86 7.00
CA VAL A 188 -0.35 -6.88 7.72
C VAL A 188 -0.05 -8.31 8.14
N GLN A 189 1.13 -8.80 7.77
CA GLN A 189 1.63 -10.10 8.18
C GLN A 189 2.64 -9.94 9.30
N VAL A 190 2.43 -10.66 10.40
CA VAL A 190 3.22 -10.58 11.62
C VAL A 190 3.76 -11.97 11.95
N SER A 191 5.03 -12.02 12.34
CA SER A 191 5.66 -13.25 12.83
C SER A 191 6.37 -13.00 14.17
N PRO A 192 6.39 -13.98 15.10
CA PRO A 192 7.25 -13.90 16.26
C PRO A 192 8.73 -13.78 15.86
N VAL A 193 9.47 -12.93 16.56
CA VAL A 193 10.93 -12.84 16.48
C VAL A 193 11.50 -13.77 17.56
N PRO A 194 12.30 -14.80 17.21
CA PRO A 194 12.90 -15.67 18.21
C PRO A 194 13.79 -14.85 19.14
N GLU A 195 13.53 -14.96 20.45
CA GLU A 195 14.39 -14.30 21.44
C GLU A 195 15.83 -14.81 21.34
N PRO A 196 16.85 -13.98 21.62
CA PRO A 196 18.25 -14.41 21.68
C PRO A 196 18.48 -15.63 22.60
N SER A 197 17.69 -15.73 23.68
CA SER A 197 17.67 -16.86 24.62
C SER A 197 17.33 -18.19 23.93
N THR A 198 16.49 -18.17 22.89
CA THR A 198 16.09 -19.36 22.12
C THR A 198 17.27 -19.92 21.33
N TRP A 199 18.07 -19.04 20.72
CA TRP A 199 19.33 -19.41 20.08
C TRP A 199 20.36 -19.90 21.10
N GLY A 200 20.40 -19.26 22.27
CA GLY A 200 21.23 -19.70 23.39
C GLY A 200 20.90 -21.13 23.83
N MET A 201 19.61 -21.46 24.01
CA MET A 201 19.17 -22.81 24.38
C MET A 201 19.42 -23.83 23.26
N LEU A 202 19.23 -23.46 21.99
CA LEU A 202 19.57 -24.32 20.86
C LEU A 202 21.07 -24.63 20.83
N LEU A 203 21.92 -23.61 20.94
CA LEU A 203 23.38 -23.77 20.97
C LEU A 203 23.83 -24.59 22.18
N ALA A 204 23.24 -24.35 23.36
CA ALA A 204 23.52 -25.14 24.55
C ALA A 204 23.12 -26.61 24.36
N GLY A 205 21.95 -26.88 23.79
CA GLY A 205 21.49 -28.25 23.48
C GLY A 205 22.42 -28.97 22.50
N VAL A 206 22.80 -28.31 21.41
CA VAL A 206 23.75 -28.86 20.43
C VAL A 206 25.13 -29.07 21.06
N GLY A 207 25.60 -28.13 21.88
CA GLY A 207 26.85 -28.25 22.62
C GLY A 207 26.89 -29.47 23.55
N LEU A 208 25.80 -29.70 24.30
CA LEU A 208 25.66 -30.87 25.17
C LEU A 208 25.69 -32.19 24.37
N LEU A 209 25.01 -32.24 23.22
CA LEU A 209 25.03 -33.42 22.34
C LEU A 209 26.43 -33.68 21.76
N GLY A 210 27.15 -32.64 21.34
CA GLY A 210 28.53 -32.75 20.87
C GLY A 210 29.49 -33.29 21.94
N ILE A 211 29.36 -32.80 23.18
CA ILE A 211 30.15 -33.31 24.33
C ILE A 211 29.82 -34.77 24.61
N ALA A 212 28.54 -35.14 24.63
CA ALA A 212 28.11 -36.52 24.88
C ALA A 212 28.61 -37.49 23.79
N ALA A 213 28.56 -37.09 22.52
CA ALA A 213 29.10 -37.86 21.40
C ALA A 213 30.62 -38.06 21.54
N ARG A 214 31.37 -37.00 21.89
CA ARG A 214 32.83 -37.08 22.11
C ARG A 214 33.21 -38.08 23.21
N ARG A 215 32.45 -38.15 24.31
CA ARG A 215 32.71 -39.09 25.41
C ARG A 215 32.49 -40.56 25.02
N ARG A 216 31.54 -40.82 24.12
CA ARG A 216 31.29 -42.18 23.60
C ARG A 216 32.42 -42.67 22.70
N PHE A 217 32.94 -41.83 21.81
CA PHE A 217 34.08 -42.21 20.96
C PHE A 217 35.37 -42.53 21.74
N LEU A 218 35.60 -41.88 22.88
CA LEU A 218 36.76 -42.16 23.75
C LEU A 218 36.62 -43.47 24.53
N SER A 219 35.39 -43.95 24.76
CA SER A 219 35.12 -45.15 25.56
C SER A 219 35.19 -46.44 24.74
N THR A 220 35.14 -46.35 23.41
CA THR A 220 35.24 -47.50 22.50
C THR A 220 36.69 -47.81 22.05
N GLY A 221 37.67 -46.99 22.47
CA GLY A 221 39.09 -47.14 22.08
C GLY A 221 39.97 -47.99 23.02
N SER A 222 39.43 -48.63 24.06
CA SER A 222 40.23 -49.35 25.07
C SER A 222 39.87 -50.83 25.18
N GLN A 223 39.92 -51.56 24.08
CA GLN A 223 40.07 -53.01 24.09
C GLN A 223 40.85 -53.50 22.87
N VAL A 224 42.19 -53.39 22.90
CA VAL A 224 43.23 -54.26 22.28
C VAL A 224 44.56 -53.62 22.73
N ALA A 225 45.54 -54.24 23.40
CA ALA A 225 45.78 -55.58 23.90
C ALA A 225 46.77 -55.42 25.08
N ALA A 226 46.64 -56.24 26.13
CA ALA A 226 47.66 -56.35 27.17
C ALA A 226 48.75 -57.36 26.74
N PRO A 227 50.04 -57.10 27.03
CA PRO A 227 51.13 -57.99 26.69
C PRO A 227 51.21 -59.15 27.70
N VAL A 228 51.16 -60.40 27.23
CA VAL A 228 51.48 -61.57 28.05
C VAL A 228 52.98 -61.76 28.01
N GLY A 229 53.66 -61.33 29.07
CA GLY A 229 55.05 -61.68 29.36
C GLY A 229 55.15 -62.44 30.67
N ALA A 230 55.81 -63.60 30.65
CA ALA A 230 56.63 -64.19 31.72
C ALA A 230 57.00 -65.62 31.26
N CYS A 231 58.25 -65.89 30.87
CA CYS A 231 59.38 -66.15 31.76
C CYS A 231 59.07 -67.25 32.79
N ARG A 232 59.56 -68.48 32.51
CA ARG A 232 59.75 -69.52 33.53
C ARG A 232 60.97 -70.36 33.18
N THR A 233 61.89 -70.40 34.12
CA THR A 233 63.13 -71.16 34.22
C THR A 233 62.90 -72.68 34.19
N LEU A 234 63.74 -73.41 33.43
CA LEU A 234 64.84 -74.27 33.90
C LEU A 234 65.59 -74.84 32.70
#